data_AF-H8FWT6-F1
#
_entry.id   AF-H8FWT6-F1
#
_cell.length_a   1.000
_cell.length_b   1.000
_cell.length_c   1.000
_cell.angle_alpha   90.00
_cell.angle_beta   90.00
_cell.angle_gamma   90.00
#
_symmetry.space_group_name_H-M   'P 1'
#
loop_
_entity.id
_entity.type
_entity.pdbx_description
1 polymer ?
#
loop_
_entity_poly.entity_id
_entity_poly.type
_entity_poly.pdbx_seq_one_letter_code
_entity_poly.pdbx_strand_id
1 'polypeptide(L)' 'MAVIQPYPGGNESGHIAAYDGKQWISDFKQRDMWGGHGYRTRQPPHVVYRRGN' A
#
# COMPACT_ATOMS: atom_id res chain seq x y z
N MET A 1 -3.25 -2.99 -7.64
CA MET A 1 -1.93 -2.73 -7.03
C MET A 1 -1.93 -1.30 -6.52
N ALA A 2 -1.70 -1.10 -5.23
CA ALA A 2 -1.51 0.20 -4.61
C ALA A 2 -0.01 0.54 -4.62
N VAL A 3 0.32 1.73 -5.11
CA VAL A 3 1.65 2.35 -4.98
C VAL A 3 1.49 3.54 -4.07
N ILE A 4 2.18 3.54 -2.94
CA ILE A 4 2.02 4.50 -1.85
C ILE A 4 3.34 5.24 -1.67
N GLN A 5 3.30 6.57 -1.75
CA GLN A 5 4.49 7.41 -1.58
C GLN A 5 5.00 7.38 -0.13
N PRO A 6 6.29 7.66 0.09
CA PRO A 6 6.84 7.83 1.45
C PRO A 6 6.17 8.99 2.19
N TYR A 7 6.30 8.99 3.51
CA TYR A 7 5.92 10.10 4.38
C TYR A 7 7.05 10.40 5.39
N PRO A 8 7.12 11.60 5.99
CA PRO A 8 8.16 11.94 6.96
C PRO A 8 8.20 10.97 8.16
N GLY A 9 9.35 10.32 8.36
CA GLY A 9 9.55 9.29 9.39
C GLY A 9 9.02 7.88 9.01
N GLY A 10 8.61 7.68 7.76
CA GLY A 10 8.28 6.38 7.18
C GLY A 10 9.44 5.76 6.40
N ASN A 11 9.18 4.68 5.68
CA ASN A 11 10.15 4.11 4.73
C ASN A 11 10.29 5.04 3.52
N GLU A 12 11.52 5.42 3.19
CA GLU A 12 11.85 6.35 2.10
C GLU A 12 11.45 5.82 0.70
N SER A 13 11.37 4.51 0.54
CA SER A 13 10.96 3.86 -0.71
C SER A 13 9.44 3.78 -0.88
N GLY A 14 8.66 4.22 0.12
CA GLY A 14 7.20 4.07 0.10
C GLY A 14 6.73 2.64 0.40
N HIS A 15 5.57 2.28 -0.14
CA HIS A 15 4.98 0.94 0.03
C HIS A 15 4.25 0.49 -1.23
N ILE A 16 4.24 -0.81 -1.49
CA ILE A 16 3.49 -1.40 -2.60
C ILE A 16 2.73 -2.65 -2.13
N ALA A 17 1.48 -2.78 -2.58
CA ALA A 17 0.66 -3.96 -2.28
C ALA A 17 -0.27 -4.30 -3.45
N ALA A 18 -0.53 -5.57 -3.70
CA ALA A 18 -1.52 -6.04 -4.66
C ALA A 18 -2.72 -6.67 -3.95
N TYR A 19 -3.91 -6.53 -4.53
CA TYR A 19 -5.09 -7.24 -4.04
C TYR A 19 -5.19 -8.57 -4.78
N ASP A 20 -5.19 -9.69 -4.04
CA ASP A 20 -5.22 -11.05 -4.61
C ASP A 20 -6.64 -11.54 -4.96
N GLY A 21 -7.65 -10.67 -4.79
CA GLY A 21 -9.07 -11.00 -4.94
C GLY A 21 -9.77 -11.26 -3.60
N LYS A 22 -9.01 -11.41 -2.51
CA LYS A 22 -9.52 -11.59 -1.14
C LYS A 22 -8.91 -10.61 -0.15
N GLN A 23 -7.61 -10.37 -0.21
CA GLN A 23 -6.88 -9.51 0.71
C GLN A 23 -5.71 -8.79 0.02
N TRP A 24 -5.11 -7.83 0.72
CA TRP A 24 -3.93 -7.12 0.26
C TRP A 24 -2.67 -7.90 0.60
N ILE A 25 -1.76 -8.03 -0.35
CA ILE A 25 -0.51 -8.80 -0.26
C ILE A 25 0.66 -7.92 -0.70
N SER A 26 1.76 -7.98 0.04
CA SER A 26 3.09 -7.50 -0.36
C SER A 26 4.10 -8.63 -0.16
N ASP A 27 5.17 -8.42 0.60
CA ASP A 27 6.03 -9.46 1.13
C ASP A 27 5.34 -10.28 2.25
N PHE A 28 4.18 -9.81 2.76
CA PHE A 28 3.31 -10.55 3.68
C PHE A 28 1.81 -10.28 3.44
N LYS A 29 0.94 -11.06 4.11
CA LYS A 29 -0.53 -10.86 4.11
C LYS A 29 -0.90 -9.64 4.94
N GLN A 30 -1.53 -8.65 4.33
CA GLN A 30 -1.88 -7.39 4.99
C GLN A 30 -3.37 -7.31 5.32
N ARG A 31 -3.67 -6.62 6.43
CA ARG A 31 -5.04 -6.26 6.83
C ARG A 31 -5.73 -5.35 5.80
N ASP A 32 -4.97 -4.43 5.21
CA ASP A 32 -5.41 -3.45 4.22
C ASP A 32 -4.21 -3.05 3.34
N MET A 33 -4.40 -2.11 2.40
CA MET A 33 -3.33 -1.73 1.47
C MET A 33 -2.13 -1.02 2.14
N TRP A 34 -2.32 -0.44 3.32
CA TRP A 34 -1.35 0.47 3.93
C TRP A 34 -0.08 -0.21 4.46
N GLY A 35 -0.12 -1.51 4.74
CA GLY A 35 1.05 -2.27 5.19
C GLY A 35 1.51 -1.98 6.62
N GLY A 36 1.01 -0.92 7.27
CA GLY A 36 1.39 -0.58 8.64
C GLY A 36 0.57 0.55 9.24
N HIS A 37 0.74 0.80 10.54
CA HIS A 37 0.03 1.87 11.26
C HIS A 37 0.35 3.26 10.71
N GLY A 38 1.62 3.55 10.43
CA GLY A 38 2.05 4.87 9.97
C GLY A 38 1.43 5.28 8.62
N TYR A 39 1.49 4.41 7.61
CA TYR A 39 0.83 4.64 6.32
C TYR A 39 -0.69 4.80 6.44
N ARG A 40 -1.35 4.00 7.30
CA ARG A 40 -2.80 4.08 7.53
C ARG A 40 -3.24 5.40 8.16
N THR A 41 -2.44 5.91 9.09
CA THR A 41 -2.73 7.17 9.77
C THR A 41 -2.42 8.37 8.89
N ARG A 42 -1.30 8.36 8.16
CA ARG A 42 -0.82 9.49 7.35
C ARG A 42 -1.49 9.60 5.99
N GLN A 43 -1.88 8.47 5.42
CA GLN A 43 -2.48 8.36 4.07
C GLN A 43 -1.74 9.22 3.03
N PRO A 44 -0.42 9.00 2.83
CA PRO A 44 0.33 9.78 1.85
C PRO A 44 -0.23 9.57 0.43
N PRO A 45 0.17 10.42 -0.53
CA PRO A 45 -0.25 10.28 -1.92
C PRO A 45 -0.08 8.85 -2.40
N HIS A 46 -1.12 8.30 -3.01
CA HIS A 46 -1.13 6.91 -3.46
C HIS A 46 -2.01 6.78 -4.70
N VAL A 47 -1.68 5.78 -5.52
CA VAL A 47 -2.46 5.42 -6.70
C VAL A 47 -2.75 3.93 -6.65
N VAL A 48 -4.01 3.57 -6.95
CA VAL A 48 -4.41 2.17 -7.11
C VAL A 48 -4.60 1.87 -8.59
N TYR A 49 -3.68 1.08 -9.14
CA TYR A 49 -3.75 0.58 -10.51
C TYR A 49 -4.59 -0.70 -10.56
N ARG A 50 -5.48 -0.77 -11.54
CA ARG A 50 -6.23 -1.97 -11.92
C ARG A 50 -6.05 -2.19 -13.41
N ARG A 51 -5.64 -3.38 -13.82
CA ARG A 51 -5.67 -3.76 -15.23
C ARG A 51 -7.14 -3.92 -15.64
N GLY A 52 -7.57 -3.09 -16.59
CA GLY A 52 -8.85 -3.28 -17.30
C GLY A 52 -8.74 -4.43 -18.31
N ASN A 53 -9.89 -4.98 -18.67
CA ASN A 53 -10.01 -5.91 -19.80
C ASN A 53 -10.16 -5.14 -21.10
#